data_AF-A0A494Z367-F1
#
_entry.id   AF-A0A494Z367-F1
#
_cell.length_a   1.000
_cell.length_b   1.000
_cell.length_c   1.000
_cell.angle_alpha   90.00
_cell.angle_beta   90.00
_cell.angle_gamma   90.00
#
_symmetry.space_group_name_H-M   'P 1'
#
loop_
_entity.id
_entity.type
_entity.pdbx_description
1 polymer ?
#
loop_
_entity_poly.entity_id
_entity_poly.type
_entity_poly.pdbx_seq_one_letter_code
_entity_poly.pdbx_strand_id
1 'polypeptide(L)'
;MKSSILKFLGDYSSTLKELVLRFEDLLWDQPQAAMMNARLFGETLVNMIFEQENMNEVYPLKQWEKTNRLYNHDIIPDDIYKKFEYIRKNGNTAVHQPTEMDIEVAKQAHQFIFDLGVWYVEVYGSYKFNAPDYELPAKQIQEPHFIQEWMKEHQKKIAEIEKQLEELKQEKQQNTVKEVKKINTQKVPKRERIVPLDQYKETFKKANFDLKKTTKKTAEFKHMEFGEKDDEAYVYLLDNVTPTIVVHPTLIAKAPQLEEMASEPLKHTGLTKFPRKIEDNTKKSNYGHPFTFQTNGELEAILLRIGEVLNSRYQ
;
A
#
# COMPACT_ATOMS: atom_id res chain seq x y z
N MET A 1 12.29 26.54 -4.56
CA MET A 1 11.23 25.75 -5.22
C MET A 1 11.10 26.25 -6.64
N LYS A 2 11.52 25.45 -7.64
CA LYS A 2 11.16 25.77 -9.03
C LYS A 2 9.63 25.62 -9.15
N SER A 3 9.00 26.59 -9.80
CA SER A 3 7.57 26.58 -10.09
C SER A 3 7.31 25.56 -11.20
N SER A 4 6.49 24.54 -10.94
CA SER A 4 6.00 23.64 -12.00
C SER A 4 5.31 24.45 -13.11
N ILE A 5 5.55 24.07 -14.37
CA ILE A 5 4.88 24.68 -15.53
C ILE A 5 3.39 24.32 -15.57
N LEU A 6 2.99 23.26 -14.88
CA LEU A 6 1.62 22.74 -14.79
C LEU A 6 0.86 23.28 -13.57
N LYS A 7 1.39 24.28 -12.87
CA LYS A 7 0.73 24.90 -11.71
C LYS A 7 -0.67 25.45 -12.02
N PHE A 8 -0.94 25.80 -13.28
CA PHE A 8 -2.22 26.35 -13.73
C PHE A 8 -3.37 25.36 -13.53
N LEU A 9 -3.08 24.06 -13.50
CA LEU A 9 -4.09 23.03 -13.20
C LEU A 9 -4.65 23.15 -11.79
N GLY A 10 -3.92 23.79 -10.87
CA GLY A 10 -4.38 24.03 -9.51
C GLY A 10 -5.63 24.89 -9.40
N ASP A 11 -5.90 25.73 -10.40
CA ASP A 11 -7.09 26.57 -10.44
C ASP A 11 -8.36 25.76 -10.79
N TYR A 12 -8.18 24.56 -11.35
CA TYR A 12 -9.26 23.67 -11.80
C TYR A 12 -9.39 22.42 -10.93
N SER A 13 -8.27 21.87 -10.45
CA SER A 13 -8.24 20.69 -9.59
C SER A 13 -6.97 20.65 -8.75
N SER A 14 -7.16 20.68 -7.42
CA SER A 14 -6.08 20.45 -6.46
C SER A 14 -5.46 19.06 -6.61
N THR A 15 -6.28 18.05 -6.94
CA THR A 15 -5.84 16.67 -7.16
C THR A 15 -4.92 16.56 -8.38
N LEU A 16 -5.28 17.17 -9.52
CA LEU A 16 -4.40 17.16 -10.70
C LEU A 16 -3.06 17.84 -10.40
N LYS A 17 -3.08 18.99 -9.73
CA LYS A 17 -1.86 19.68 -9.31
C LYS A 17 -0.97 18.81 -8.43
N GLU A 18 -1.54 18.13 -7.44
CA GLU A 18 -0.78 17.26 -6.54
C GLU A 18 -0.15 16.08 -7.28
N LEU A 19 -0.91 15.43 -8.16
CA LEU A 19 -0.43 14.30 -8.98
C LEU A 19 0.74 14.73 -9.88
N VAL A 20 0.67 15.92 -10.47
CA VAL A 20 1.75 16.46 -11.29
C VAL A 20 2.98 16.80 -10.47
N LEU A 21 2.83 17.47 -9.32
CA LEU A 21 3.99 17.78 -8.47
C LEU A 21 4.71 16.51 -8.01
N ARG A 22 3.95 15.48 -7.60
CA ARG A 22 4.50 14.17 -7.28
C ARG A 22 5.17 13.51 -8.48
N PHE A 23 4.58 13.63 -9.67
CA PHE A 23 5.19 13.13 -10.89
C PHE A 23 6.55 13.79 -11.15
N GLU A 24 6.62 15.12 -11.10
CA GLU A 24 7.85 15.90 -11.36
C GLU A 24 8.95 15.57 -10.33
N ASP A 25 8.58 15.43 -9.05
CA ASP A 25 9.50 15.07 -7.97
C ASP A 25 10.10 13.66 -8.16
N LEU A 26 9.33 12.73 -8.72
CA LEU A 26 9.74 11.34 -8.92
C LEU A 26 10.40 11.09 -10.28
N LEU A 27 10.22 11.97 -11.26
CA LEU A 27 10.57 11.75 -12.68
C LEU A 27 12.01 11.23 -12.87
N TRP A 28 12.96 11.83 -12.17
CA TRP A 28 14.39 11.57 -12.37
C TRP A 28 14.94 10.40 -11.58
N ASP A 29 14.35 10.11 -10.43
CA ASP A 29 14.89 9.14 -9.46
C ASP A 29 14.07 7.85 -9.43
N GLN A 30 12.76 7.93 -9.70
CA GLN A 30 11.81 6.82 -9.64
C GLN A 30 10.80 6.89 -10.80
N PRO A 31 11.24 6.68 -12.07
CA PRO A 31 10.39 6.83 -13.25
C PRO A 31 9.17 5.90 -13.23
N GLN A 32 9.30 4.71 -12.64
CA GLN A 32 8.17 3.78 -12.47
C GLN A 32 7.08 4.37 -11.56
N ALA A 33 7.46 4.96 -10.43
CA ALA A 33 6.52 5.61 -9.51
C ALA A 33 5.94 6.90 -10.12
N ALA A 34 6.74 7.65 -10.90
CA ALA A 34 6.24 8.77 -11.68
C ALA A 34 5.13 8.31 -12.64
N MET A 35 5.33 7.23 -13.38
CA MET A 35 4.31 6.71 -14.31
C MET A 35 3.02 6.23 -13.63
N MET A 36 3.07 5.78 -12.38
CA MET A 36 1.85 5.53 -11.59
C MET A 36 1.04 6.82 -11.36
N ASN A 37 1.72 7.92 -11.03
CA ASN A 37 1.07 9.23 -10.89
C ASN A 37 0.55 9.76 -12.24
N ALA A 38 1.26 9.52 -13.34
CA ALA A 38 0.76 9.85 -14.69
C ALA A 38 -0.56 9.14 -15.01
N ARG A 39 -0.67 7.85 -14.66
CA ARG A 39 -1.90 7.09 -14.85
C ARG A 39 -3.06 7.68 -14.04
N LEU A 40 -2.84 7.96 -12.76
CA LEU A 40 -3.84 8.59 -11.90
C LEU A 40 -4.26 9.96 -12.44
N PHE A 41 -3.31 10.74 -12.97
CA PHE A 41 -3.60 12.01 -13.63
C PHE A 41 -4.54 11.82 -14.82
N GLY A 42 -4.23 10.89 -15.73
CA GLY A 42 -5.06 10.61 -16.90
C GLY A 42 -6.46 10.13 -16.52
N GLU A 43 -6.57 9.23 -15.55
CA GLU A 43 -7.86 8.72 -15.04
C GLU A 43 -8.71 9.83 -14.39
N THR A 44 -8.07 10.71 -13.62
CA THR A 44 -8.72 11.86 -12.98
C THR A 44 -9.22 12.86 -14.01
N LEU A 45 -8.39 13.18 -15.00
CA LEU A 45 -8.74 14.12 -16.07
C LEU A 45 -9.90 13.60 -16.92
N VAL A 46 -9.90 12.31 -17.28
CA VAL A 46 -11.02 11.67 -17.99
C VAL A 46 -12.31 11.78 -17.18
N ASN A 47 -12.27 11.54 -15.86
CA ASN A 47 -13.46 11.70 -15.02
C ASN A 47 -13.97 13.15 -15.00
N MET A 48 -13.07 14.13 -14.92
CA MET A 48 -13.45 15.55 -14.97
C MET A 48 -14.12 15.89 -16.31
N ILE A 49 -13.60 15.39 -17.44
CA ILE A 49 -14.24 15.57 -18.76
C ILE A 49 -15.63 14.95 -18.79
N PHE A 50 -15.80 13.73 -18.28
CA PHE A 50 -17.11 13.08 -18.18
C PHE A 50 -18.13 13.89 -17.39
N GLU A 51 -17.70 14.50 -16.29
CA GLU A 51 -18.53 15.37 -15.46
C GLU A 51 -18.92 16.65 -16.21
N GLN A 52 -17.97 17.30 -16.89
CA GLN A 52 -18.25 18.50 -17.69
C GLN A 52 -19.21 18.22 -18.86
N GLU A 53 -19.07 17.07 -19.52
CA GLU A 53 -19.90 16.65 -20.65
C GLU A 53 -21.23 16.00 -20.22
N ASN A 54 -21.51 15.93 -18.91
CA ASN A 54 -22.70 15.27 -18.35
C ASN A 54 -22.89 13.82 -18.84
N MET A 55 -21.79 13.08 -19.03
CA MET A 55 -21.79 11.69 -19.51
C MET A 55 -21.81 10.66 -18.37
N ASN A 56 -22.18 11.07 -17.17
CA ASN A 56 -22.23 10.20 -16.01
C ASN A 56 -23.28 9.10 -16.22
N GLU A 57 -22.87 7.85 -16.07
CA GLU A 57 -23.70 6.69 -16.36
C GLU A 57 -24.28 6.05 -15.12
N VAL A 58 -25.41 5.37 -15.29
CA VAL A 58 -26.06 4.55 -14.25
C VAL A 58 -25.15 3.38 -13.82
N TYR A 59 -24.29 2.91 -14.71
CA TYR A 59 -23.37 1.80 -14.45
C TYR A 59 -21.91 2.26 -14.50
N PRO A 60 -21.04 1.73 -13.60
CA PRO A 60 -19.63 2.11 -13.59
C PRO A 60 -18.88 1.53 -14.81
N LEU A 61 -18.31 2.43 -15.61
CA LEU A 61 -17.42 2.08 -16.72
C LEU A 61 -15.97 1.95 -16.23
N LYS A 62 -15.21 1.03 -16.85
CA LYS A 62 -13.75 0.96 -16.70
C LYS A 62 -13.10 2.17 -17.35
N GLN A 63 -11.91 2.55 -16.89
CA GLN A 63 -11.28 3.78 -17.37
C GLN A 63 -10.96 3.80 -18.87
N TRP A 64 -10.54 2.67 -19.44
CA TRP A 64 -10.32 2.58 -20.88
C TRP A 64 -11.62 2.71 -21.69
N GLU A 65 -12.76 2.25 -21.15
CA GLU A 65 -14.08 2.39 -21.78
C GLU A 65 -14.50 3.85 -21.80
N LYS A 66 -14.23 4.58 -20.72
CA LYS A 66 -14.45 6.02 -20.64
C LYS A 66 -13.66 6.77 -21.71
N THR A 67 -12.35 6.54 -21.80
CA THR A 67 -11.51 7.19 -22.83
C THR A 67 -11.97 6.86 -24.24
N ASN A 68 -12.29 5.60 -24.54
CA ASN A 68 -12.82 5.22 -25.86
C ASN A 68 -14.14 5.90 -26.18
N ARG A 69 -15.00 6.10 -25.18
CA ARG A 69 -16.28 6.75 -25.41
C ARG A 69 -16.11 8.23 -25.72
N LEU A 70 -15.23 8.95 -25.02
CA LEU A 70 -14.91 10.34 -25.36
C LEU A 70 -14.44 10.46 -26.81
N TYR A 71 -13.60 9.52 -27.25
CA TYR A 71 -13.11 9.49 -28.63
C TYR A 71 -14.21 9.17 -29.64
N ASN A 72 -15.00 8.12 -29.40
CA ASN A 72 -16.06 7.69 -30.31
C ASN A 72 -17.22 8.69 -30.43
N HIS A 73 -17.38 9.58 -29.46
CA HIS A 73 -18.36 10.67 -29.47
C HIS A 73 -17.75 12.00 -29.94
N ASP A 74 -16.54 11.99 -30.51
CA ASP A 74 -15.82 13.17 -31.02
C ASP A 74 -15.57 14.28 -29.98
N ILE A 75 -15.56 13.94 -28.68
CA ILE A 75 -15.30 14.89 -27.59
C ILE A 75 -13.80 15.16 -27.48
N ILE A 76 -12.97 14.12 -27.66
CA ILE A 76 -11.52 14.26 -27.71
C ILE A 76 -11.00 13.92 -29.11
N PRO A 77 -10.08 14.72 -29.68
CA PRO A 77 -9.47 14.40 -30.96
C PRO A 77 -8.48 13.23 -30.84
N ASP A 78 -8.12 12.65 -31.98
CA ASP A 78 -7.22 11.48 -32.08
C ASP A 78 -5.86 11.67 -31.39
N ASP A 79 -5.28 12.88 -31.46
CA ASP A 79 -4.02 13.20 -30.78
C ASP A 79 -4.14 13.11 -29.25
N ILE A 80 -5.22 13.68 -28.69
CA ILE A 80 -5.51 13.64 -27.25
C ILE A 80 -5.81 12.20 -26.80
N TYR A 81 -6.57 11.46 -27.60
CA TYR A 81 -6.83 10.04 -27.35
C TYR A 81 -5.53 9.21 -27.29
N LYS A 82 -4.61 9.40 -28.25
CA LYS A 82 -3.32 8.71 -28.28
C LYS A 82 -2.46 9.01 -27.05
N LYS A 83 -2.50 10.25 -26.54
CA LYS A 83 -1.79 10.65 -25.32
C LYS A 83 -2.35 9.94 -24.08
N PHE A 84 -3.68 9.87 -23.94
CA PHE A 84 -4.31 9.08 -22.88
C PHE A 84 -3.94 7.59 -22.98
N GLU A 85 -3.99 7.01 -24.17
CA GLU A 85 -3.62 5.61 -24.39
C GLU A 85 -2.14 5.33 -24.06
N TYR A 86 -1.25 6.27 -24.39
CA TYR A 86 0.17 6.16 -24.03
C TYR A 86 0.36 6.12 -22.52
N ILE A 87 -0.26 7.06 -21.80
CA ILE A 87 -0.19 7.12 -20.33
C ILE A 87 -0.77 5.85 -19.72
N ARG A 88 -1.92 5.37 -20.21
CA ARG A 88 -2.58 4.16 -19.71
C ARG A 88 -1.71 2.92 -19.91
N LYS A 89 -1.18 2.71 -21.11
CA LYS A 89 -0.35 1.53 -21.44
C LYS A 89 0.92 1.51 -20.62
N ASN A 90 1.67 2.62 -20.60
CA ASN A 90 2.94 2.69 -19.86
C ASN A 90 2.72 2.70 -18.34
N GLY A 91 1.63 3.32 -17.84
CA GLY A 91 1.25 3.25 -16.43
C GLY A 91 0.87 1.83 -15.98
N ASN A 92 0.17 1.06 -16.82
CA ASN A 92 -0.11 -0.35 -16.53
C ASN A 92 1.17 -1.19 -16.53
N THR A 93 2.06 -0.96 -17.48
CA THR A 93 3.39 -1.57 -17.51
C THR A 93 4.16 -1.28 -16.23
N ALA A 94 4.15 -0.03 -15.76
CA ALA A 94 4.83 0.39 -14.53
C ALA A 94 4.31 -0.32 -13.27
N VAL A 95 3.05 -0.76 -13.26
CA VAL A 95 2.46 -1.48 -12.12
C VAL A 95 2.72 -2.98 -12.19
N HIS A 96 2.65 -3.58 -13.38
CA HIS A 96 2.62 -5.04 -13.53
C HIS A 96 3.95 -5.66 -13.95
N GLN A 97 4.88 -4.89 -14.50
CA GLN A 97 6.18 -5.42 -14.92
C GLN A 97 7.26 -5.07 -13.90
N PRO A 98 8.05 -6.05 -13.44
CA PRO A 98 9.16 -5.83 -12.50
C PRO A 98 10.42 -5.25 -13.17
N THR A 99 10.33 -4.83 -14.44
CA THR A 99 11.44 -4.28 -15.22
C THR A 99 11.61 -2.80 -14.93
N GLU A 100 12.86 -2.33 -14.81
CA GLU A 100 13.17 -0.91 -14.68
C GLU A 100 12.56 -0.12 -15.83
N MET A 101 11.82 0.95 -15.49
CA MET A 101 11.17 1.83 -16.44
C MET A 101 12.19 2.78 -17.06
N ASP A 102 12.20 2.86 -18.38
CA ASP A 102 13.03 3.83 -19.10
C ASP A 102 12.61 5.27 -18.73
N ILE A 103 13.60 6.09 -18.38
CA ILE A 103 13.38 7.50 -18.06
C ILE A 103 12.83 8.28 -19.24
N GLU A 104 13.17 7.91 -20.49
CA GLU A 104 12.63 8.57 -21.68
C GLU A 104 11.11 8.35 -21.81
N VAL A 105 10.60 7.19 -21.39
CA VAL A 105 9.16 6.92 -21.33
C VAL A 105 8.46 7.87 -20.37
N ALA A 106 9.06 8.10 -19.20
CA ALA A 106 8.53 9.03 -18.20
C ALA A 106 8.63 10.50 -18.67
N LYS A 107 9.72 10.91 -19.31
CA LYS A 107 9.83 12.26 -19.90
C LYS A 107 8.79 12.50 -20.98
N GLN A 108 8.52 11.51 -21.83
CA GLN A 108 7.46 11.59 -22.82
C GLN A 108 6.07 11.69 -22.18
N ALA A 109 5.84 10.95 -21.09
CA ALA A 109 4.59 11.04 -20.34
C ALA A 109 4.40 12.42 -19.70
N HIS A 110 5.48 13.05 -19.22
CA HIS A 110 5.44 14.44 -18.72
C HIS A 110 4.94 15.41 -19.80
N GLN A 111 5.46 15.29 -21.02
CA GLN A 111 5.00 16.09 -22.15
C GLN A 111 3.51 15.84 -22.44
N PHE A 112 3.06 14.60 -22.39
CA PHE A 112 1.65 14.28 -22.62
C PHE A 112 0.75 14.77 -21.49
N ILE A 113 1.18 14.71 -20.23
CA ILE A 113 0.46 15.34 -19.10
C ILE A 113 0.31 16.84 -19.37
N PHE A 114 1.38 17.49 -19.83
CA PHE A 114 1.36 18.90 -20.18
C PHE A 114 0.34 19.21 -21.28
N ASP A 115 0.44 18.52 -22.42
CA ASP A 115 -0.46 18.69 -23.55
C ASP A 115 -1.93 18.45 -23.18
N LEU A 116 -2.20 17.39 -22.40
CA LEU A 116 -3.55 17.05 -21.93
C LEU A 116 -4.10 18.13 -20.99
N GLY A 117 -3.25 18.64 -20.09
CA GLY A 117 -3.63 19.71 -19.18
C GLY A 117 -3.93 21.02 -19.90
N VAL A 118 -3.10 21.39 -20.88
CA VAL A 118 -3.32 22.57 -21.73
C VAL A 118 -4.62 22.43 -22.49
N TRP A 119 -4.81 21.31 -23.21
CA TRP A 119 -6.03 21.05 -23.98
C TRP A 119 -7.28 21.14 -23.11
N TYR A 120 -7.26 20.55 -21.91
CA TYR A 120 -8.41 20.61 -21.01
C TYR A 120 -8.77 22.05 -20.63
N VAL A 121 -7.77 22.88 -20.33
CA VAL A 121 -8.00 24.27 -19.96
C VAL A 121 -8.42 25.14 -21.16
N GLU A 122 -7.95 24.82 -22.36
CA GLU A 122 -8.41 25.48 -23.59
C GLU A 122 -9.88 25.17 -23.90
N VAL A 123 -10.34 23.94 -23.64
CA VAL A 123 -11.72 23.51 -23.93
C VAL A 123 -12.69 23.89 -22.82
N TYR A 124 -12.33 23.68 -21.55
CA TYR A 124 -13.24 23.82 -20.40
C TYR A 124 -12.91 25.02 -19.50
N GLY A 125 -11.77 25.68 -19.73
CA GLY A 125 -11.30 26.78 -18.90
C GLY A 125 -11.69 28.17 -19.42
N SER A 126 -10.90 29.16 -19.02
CA SER A 126 -11.12 30.55 -19.40
C SER A 126 -10.59 30.86 -20.80
N TYR A 127 -11.38 31.59 -21.60
CA TYR A 127 -10.95 32.10 -22.92
C TYR A 127 -9.71 32.99 -22.90
N LYS A 128 -9.31 33.50 -21.71
CA LYS A 128 -8.11 34.32 -21.53
C LYS A 128 -6.86 33.49 -21.21
N PHE A 129 -7.00 32.18 -21.09
CA PHE A 129 -5.88 31.30 -20.82
C PHE A 129 -4.89 31.37 -21.98
N ASN A 130 -3.61 31.53 -21.65
CA ASN A 130 -2.52 31.42 -22.60
C ASN A 130 -1.60 30.32 -22.08
N ALA A 131 -1.43 29.26 -22.88
CA ALA A 131 -0.60 28.14 -22.50
C ALA A 131 0.87 28.60 -22.33
N PRO A 132 1.56 28.18 -21.25
CA PRO A 132 2.99 28.40 -21.16
C PRO A 132 3.73 27.53 -22.20
N ASP A 133 5.00 27.83 -22.46
CA ASP A 133 5.83 26.94 -23.26
C ASP A 133 6.21 25.69 -22.46
N TYR A 134 6.28 24.55 -23.13
CA TYR A 134 6.69 23.30 -22.50
C TYR A 134 8.18 23.34 -22.10
N GLU A 135 8.46 23.02 -20.84
CA GLU A 135 9.81 22.83 -20.30
C GLU A 135 9.86 21.55 -19.47
N LEU A 136 10.86 20.70 -19.72
CA LEU A 136 11.09 19.52 -18.89
C LEU A 136 11.68 19.96 -17.53
N PRO A 137 11.14 19.51 -16.38
CA PRO A 137 11.66 19.90 -15.07
C PRO A 137 13.11 19.42 -14.94
N ALA A 138 14.01 20.33 -14.58
CA ALA A 138 15.43 19.99 -14.40
C ALA A 138 15.63 18.94 -13.29
N LYS A 139 16.57 18.00 -13.48
CA LYS A 139 16.98 17.08 -12.43
C LYS A 139 17.45 17.87 -11.21
N GLN A 140 16.82 17.65 -10.06
CA GLN A 140 17.29 18.23 -8.80
C GLN A 140 18.60 17.54 -8.42
N ILE A 141 19.72 18.13 -8.80
CA ILE A 141 21.01 17.76 -8.23
C ILE A 141 21.02 18.32 -6.82
N GLN A 142 20.82 17.46 -5.82
CA GLN A 142 21.00 17.86 -4.43
C GLN A 142 22.48 18.19 -4.25
N GLU A 143 22.81 19.48 -4.19
CA GLU A 143 24.14 19.96 -3.85
C GLU A 143 24.61 19.26 -2.55
N PRO A 144 25.83 18.69 -2.51
CA PRO A 144 26.33 17.94 -1.35
C PRO A 144 26.22 18.70 -0.02
N HIS A 145 26.22 20.04 -0.08
CA HIS A 145 26.04 20.92 1.07
C HIS A 145 24.68 20.77 1.75
N PHE A 146 23.60 20.59 0.98
CA PHE A 146 22.24 20.44 1.52
C PHE A 146 22.09 19.12 2.28
N ILE A 147 22.67 18.03 1.75
CA ILE A 147 22.68 16.73 2.44
C ILE A 147 23.49 16.80 3.73
N GLN A 148 24.62 17.53 3.74
CA GLN A 148 25.42 17.71 4.95
C GLN A 148 24.70 18.54 6.02
N GLU A 149 23.99 19.60 5.65
CA GLU A 149 23.18 20.38 6.60
C GLU A 149 21.98 19.58 7.11
N TRP A 150 21.29 18.86 6.23
CA TRP A 150 20.16 17.98 6.57
C TRP A 150 20.61 16.84 7.52
N MET A 151 21.76 16.21 7.23
CA MET A 151 22.38 15.21 8.11
C MET A 151 22.77 15.80 9.46
N LYS A 152 23.35 17.01 9.50
CA LYS A 152 23.69 17.69 10.76
C LYS A 152 22.44 18.00 11.58
N GLU A 153 21.36 18.46 10.95
CA GLU A 153 20.10 18.74 11.64
C GLU A 153 19.45 17.47 12.17
N HIS A 154 19.44 16.39 11.37
CA HIS A 154 18.90 15.10 11.79
C HIS A 154 19.75 14.45 12.87
N GLN A 155 21.09 14.56 12.82
CA GLN A 155 21.97 14.09 13.88
C GLN A 155 21.74 14.85 15.19
N LYS A 156 21.48 16.16 15.14
CA LYS A 156 21.08 16.92 16.34
C LYS A 156 19.75 16.44 16.91
N LYS A 157 18.75 16.18 16.05
CA LYS A 157 17.45 15.63 16.49
C LYS A 157 17.61 14.23 17.08
N ILE A 158 18.44 13.37 16.49
CA ILE A 158 18.76 12.04 17.03
C ILE A 158 19.42 12.17 18.40
N ALA A 159 20.43 13.03 18.54
CA ALA A 159 21.11 13.25 19.82
C ALA A 159 20.16 13.79 20.91
N GLU A 160 19.24 14.68 20.55
CA GLU A 160 18.22 15.18 21.47
C GLU A 160 17.24 14.09 21.89
N ILE A 161 16.78 13.26 20.95
CA ILE A 161 15.92 12.10 21.24
C ILE A 161 16.66 11.08 22.11
N GLU A 162 17.93 10.81 21.84
CA GLU A 162 18.77 9.92 22.64
C GLU A 162 18.93 10.44 24.07
N LYS A 163 19.11 11.75 24.23
CA LYS A 163 19.19 12.40 25.55
C LYS A 163 17.86 12.29 26.30
N GLN A 164 16.73 12.58 25.65
CA GLN A 164 15.39 12.43 26.24
C GLN A 164 15.09 10.97 26.61
N LEU A 165 15.53 10.01 25.79
CA LEU A 165 15.43 8.57 26.10
C LEU A 165 16.27 8.20 27.32
N GLU A 166 17.45 8.79 27.47
CA GLU A 166 18.34 8.52 28.60
C GLU A 166 17.79 9.14 29.90
N GLU A 167 17.23 10.35 29.84
CA GLU A 167 16.53 10.99 30.95
C GLU A 167 15.30 10.15 31.38
N LEU A 168 14.48 9.70 30.43
CA LEU A 168 13.34 8.80 30.71
C LEU A 168 13.77 7.44 31.29
N LYS A 169 14.93 6.90 30.88
CA LYS A 169 15.48 5.68 31.47
C LYS A 169 15.98 5.92 32.89
N GLN A 170 16.60 7.07 33.18
CA GLN A 170 17.04 7.43 34.52
C GLN A 170 15.86 7.66 35.46
N GLU A 171 14.78 8.31 35.00
CA GLU A 171 13.53 8.44 35.75
C GLU A 171 12.87 7.08 36.02
N LYS A 172 12.88 6.17 35.03
CA LYS A 172 12.41 4.78 35.23
C LYS A 172 13.28 4.00 36.20
N GLN A 173 14.60 4.17 36.17
CA GLN A 173 15.55 3.52 37.08
C GLN A 173 15.41 4.03 38.52
N GLN A 174 15.15 5.31 38.75
CA GLN A 174 14.88 5.85 40.09
C GLN A 174 13.55 5.32 40.67
N ASN A 175 12.55 5.07 39.82
CA ASN A 175 11.27 4.47 40.23
C ASN A 175 11.31 2.93 40.39
N THR A 176 12.33 2.23 39.89
CA THR A 176 12.46 0.76 40.01
C THR A 176 13.39 0.27 41.14
N VAL A 177 14.01 1.15 41.93
CA VAL A 177 14.93 0.72 43.02
C VAL A 177 14.23 0.00 44.20
N LYS A 178 12.90 -0.10 44.23
CA LYS A 178 12.19 -0.86 45.30
C LYS A 178 11.89 -2.33 44.99
N GLU A 179 11.96 -2.77 43.75
CA GLU A 179 11.69 -4.17 43.42
C GLU A 179 12.76 -4.71 42.47
N VAL A 180 13.11 -5.99 42.62
CA VAL A 180 14.11 -6.69 41.80
C VAL A 180 15.58 -6.45 42.18
N LYS A 181 15.90 -6.68 43.46
CA LYS A 181 17.18 -7.34 43.77
C LYS A 181 17.12 -8.77 43.21
N LYS A 182 18.17 -9.14 42.46
CA LYS A 182 18.51 -10.46 41.91
C LYS A 182 17.87 -10.81 40.55
N ILE A 183 18.61 -10.60 39.46
CA ILE A 183 19.37 -11.66 38.75
C ILE A 183 20.29 -10.96 37.73
N ASN A 184 21.55 -11.40 37.73
CA ASN A 184 22.67 -10.80 37.02
C ASN A 184 22.84 -11.41 35.61
N THR A 185 23.24 -10.56 34.66
CA THR A 185 23.99 -10.84 33.41
C THR A 185 23.42 -11.83 32.37
N GLN A 186 23.15 -11.34 31.15
CA GLN A 186 23.94 -11.68 29.95
C GLN A 186 23.46 -10.98 28.65
N LYS A 187 24.45 -10.40 27.94
CA LYS A 187 24.61 -10.19 26.48
C LYS A 187 23.37 -9.80 25.65
N VAL A 188 23.41 -8.58 25.09
CA VAL A 188 22.52 -8.11 24.01
C VAL A 188 22.69 -8.99 22.76
N PRO A 189 21.65 -9.71 22.29
CA PRO A 189 21.70 -10.36 20.98
C PRO A 189 21.08 -9.45 19.91
N LYS A 190 21.56 -9.62 18.66
CA LYS A 190 20.91 -9.20 17.41
C LYS A 190 19.39 -9.22 17.56
N ARG A 191 18.69 -8.14 17.16
CA ARG A 191 17.21 -8.05 17.15
C ARG A 191 16.61 -9.34 16.58
N GLU A 192 16.22 -10.26 17.45
CA GLU A 192 15.39 -11.39 17.08
C GLU A 192 14.04 -10.78 16.72
N ARG A 193 13.61 -10.94 15.47
CA ARG A 193 12.24 -10.60 15.11
C ARG A 193 11.35 -11.57 15.89
N ILE A 194 10.49 -11.03 16.73
CA ILE A 194 9.58 -11.75 17.61
C ILE A 194 8.18 -11.32 17.18
N VAL A 195 7.29 -12.29 16.97
CA VAL A 195 5.88 -12.02 16.69
C VAL A 195 5.35 -10.99 17.69
N PRO A 196 4.76 -9.86 17.25
CA PRO A 196 4.25 -8.79 18.12
C PRO A 196 2.98 -9.21 18.88
N LEU A 197 3.08 -10.25 19.69
CA LEU A 197 1.97 -10.90 20.38
C LEU A 197 1.26 -9.95 21.36
N ASP A 198 2.03 -9.14 22.09
CA ASP A 198 1.52 -8.24 23.13
C ASP A 198 0.57 -7.17 22.56
N GLN A 199 0.72 -6.83 21.27
CA GLN A 199 -0.13 -5.82 20.61
C GLN A 199 -1.51 -6.35 20.23
N TYR A 200 -1.61 -7.64 19.87
CA TYR A 200 -2.81 -8.22 19.25
C TYR A 200 -3.57 -9.22 20.12
N LYS A 201 -2.95 -9.70 21.20
CA LYS A 201 -3.53 -10.75 22.06
C LYS A 201 -4.93 -10.42 22.56
N GLU A 202 -5.18 -9.18 22.95
CA GLU A 202 -6.50 -8.76 23.44
C GLU A 202 -7.54 -8.71 22.30
N THR A 203 -7.15 -8.36 21.08
CA THR A 203 -8.03 -8.41 19.90
C THR A 203 -8.46 -9.83 19.58
N PHE A 204 -7.53 -10.79 19.63
CA PHE A 204 -7.87 -12.22 19.43
C PHE A 204 -8.85 -12.72 20.50
N LYS A 205 -8.62 -12.39 21.77
CA LYS A 205 -9.55 -12.76 22.85
C LYS A 205 -10.94 -12.18 22.65
N LYS A 206 -11.05 -10.91 22.26
CA LYS A 206 -12.34 -10.26 21.98
C LYS A 206 -13.10 -10.97 20.87
N ALA A 207 -12.39 -11.44 19.84
CA ALA A 207 -12.97 -12.22 18.76
C ALA A 207 -13.11 -13.72 19.07
N ASN A 208 -13.03 -14.12 20.35
CA ASN A 208 -13.22 -15.50 20.80
C ASN A 208 -12.14 -16.48 20.31
N PHE A 209 -10.89 -16.01 20.15
CA PHE A 209 -9.73 -16.82 19.81
C PHE A 209 -8.73 -16.91 20.98
N ASP A 210 -8.31 -18.14 21.28
CA ASP A 210 -7.31 -18.42 22.31
C ASP A 210 -5.94 -18.78 21.72
N LEU A 211 -4.90 -18.24 22.34
CA LEU A 211 -3.52 -18.56 22.00
C LEU A 211 -3.20 -20.01 22.40
N LYS A 212 -2.75 -20.82 21.44
CA LYS A 212 -2.36 -22.22 21.67
C LYS A 212 -0.86 -22.42 21.71
N LYS A 213 -0.14 -21.80 20.78
CA LYS A 213 1.29 -21.99 20.65
C LYS A 213 1.95 -20.76 20.06
N THR A 214 3.10 -20.39 20.60
CA THR A 214 3.92 -19.32 20.03
C THR A 214 5.29 -19.90 19.65
N THR A 215 5.79 -19.50 18.50
CA THR A 215 7.14 -19.73 18.03
C THR A 215 7.80 -18.39 17.72
N LYS A 216 9.09 -18.40 17.35
CA LYS A 216 9.78 -17.17 16.93
C LYS A 216 9.11 -16.47 15.74
N LYS A 217 8.42 -17.22 14.86
CA LYS A 217 7.86 -16.70 13.59
C LYS A 217 6.34 -16.70 13.51
N THR A 218 5.67 -17.44 14.39
CA THR A 218 4.22 -17.64 14.33
C THR A 218 3.60 -17.68 15.73
N ALA A 219 2.42 -17.07 15.88
CA ALA A 219 1.52 -17.33 16.99
C ALA A 219 0.26 -18.02 16.45
N GLU A 220 -0.03 -19.19 17.00
CA GLU A 220 -1.17 -20.03 16.67
C GLU A 220 -2.33 -19.71 17.62
N PHE A 221 -3.44 -19.29 17.04
CA PHE A 221 -4.69 -19.02 17.72
C PHE A 221 -5.77 -19.99 17.24
N LYS A 222 -6.74 -20.26 18.09
CA LYS A 222 -7.85 -21.15 17.78
C LYS A 222 -9.14 -20.58 18.34
N HIS A 223 -10.20 -20.63 17.55
CA HIS A 223 -11.52 -20.21 18.00
C HIS A 223 -12.02 -21.11 19.16
N MET A 224 -12.52 -20.48 20.23
CA MET A 224 -12.81 -21.15 21.51
C MET A 224 -13.98 -22.15 21.42
N GLU A 225 -14.92 -21.93 20.51
CA GLU A 225 -16.12 -22.78 20.35
C GLU A 225 -15.85 -24.11 19.62
N PHE A 226 -14.67 -24.30 19.04
CA PHE A 226 -14.34 -25.48 18.23
C PHE A 226 -13.34 -26.43 18.91
N GLY A 227 -13.44 -27.72 18.58
CA GLY A 227 -12.60 -28.80 19.13
C GLY A 227 -11.19 -28.82 18.55
N GLU A 228 -10.24 -29.49 19.22
CA GLU A 228 -8.82 -29.55 18.77
C GLU A 228 -8.61 -30.31 17.44
N LYS A 229 -9.66 -30.97 16.95
CA LYS A 229 -9.68 -31.68 15.65
C LYS A 229 -10.15 -30.80 14.50
N ASP A 230 -10.67 -29.61 14.78
CA ASP A 230 -11.19 -28.68 13.78
C ASP A 230 -10.06 -27.79 13.26
N ASP A 231 -9.22 -28.33 12.38
CA ASP A 231 -8.06 -27.62 11.81
C ASP A 231 -8.44 -26.32 11.09
N GLU A 232 -9.69 -26.22 10.60
CA GLU A 232 -10.26 -25.01 9.98
C GLU A 232 -10.46 -23.84 10.97
N ALA A 233 -10.55 -24.10 12.28
CA ALA A 233 -10.78 -23.11 13.32
C ALA A 233 -9.48 -22.46 13.84
N TYR A 234 -8.33 -22.82 13.27
CA TYR A 234 -7.02 -22.25 13.61
C TYR A 234 -6.68 -21.06 12.71
N VAL A 235 -6.09 -20.04 13.32
CA VAL A 235 -5.58 -18.84 12.65
C VAL A 235 -4.15 -18.59 13.11
N TYR A 236 -3.26 -18.23 12.19
CA TYR A 236 -1.84 -17.99 12.49
C TYR A 236 -1.47 -16.54 12.29
N LEU A 237 -0.97 -15.86 13.32
CA LEU A 237 -0.33 -14.56 13.20
C LEU A 237 1.16 -14.75 12.84
N LEU A 238 1.63 -14.11 11.78
CA LEU A 238 3.02 -14.19 11.32
C LEU A 238 3.89 -12.99 11.74
N ASP A 239 5.18 -13.24 11.93
CA ASP A 239 6.23 -12.23 12.09
C ASP A 239 6.70 -11.69 10.73
N ASN A 240 5.88 -10.85 10.11
CA ASN A 240 6.14 -10.18 8.84
C ASN A 240 6.30 -8.66 9.03
N VAL A 241 6.87 -7.97 8.03
CA VAL A 241 7.00 -6.49 8.01
C VAL A 241 5.62 -5.84 8.15
N THR A 242 4.60 -6.44 7.55
CA THR A 242 3.18 -6.13 7.76
C THR A 242 2.53 -7.23 8.60
N PRO A 243 1.84 -6.91 9.70
CA PRO A 243 1.07 -7.88 10.47
C PRO A 243 0.12 -8.67 9.55
N THR A 244 0.21 -9.99 9.62
CA THR A 244 -0.52 -10.89 8.71
C THR A 244 -1.10 -12.03 9.51
N ILE A 245 -2.41 -12.28 9.37
CA ILE A 245 -3.01 -13.54 9.80
C ILE A 245 -3.15 -14.49 8.62
N VAL A 246 -3.03 -15.79 8.85
CA VAL A 246 -3.21 -16.82 7.83
C VAL A 246 -4.34 -17.74 8.24
N VAL A 247 -5.26 -17.95 7.31
CA VAL A 247 -6.50 -18.72 7.49
C VAL A 247 -6.45 -20.00 6.67
N HIS A 248 -7.17 -21.03 7.16
CA HIS A 248 -7.20 -22.35 6.56
C HIS A 248 -7.83 -22.33 5.14
N PRO A 249 -7.21 -22.95 4.12
CA PRO A 249 -7.72 -22.90 2.73
C PRO A 249 -9.15 -23.37 2.54
N THR A 250 -9.56 -24.43 3.24
CA THR A 250 -10.92 -24.96 3.17
C THR A 250 -11.98 -23.99 3.68
N LEU A 251 -11.62 -23.08 4.61
CA LEU A 251 -12.55 -22.06 5.10
C LEU A 251 -12.77 -20.98 4.05
N ILE A 252 -11.70 -20.59 3.34
CA ILE A 252 -11.76 -19.61 2.24
C ILE A 252 -12.56 -20.14 1.06
N ALA A 253 -12.32 -21.39 0.65
CA ALA A 253 -13.05 -22.01 -0.47
C ALA A 253 -14.57 -22.10 -0.24
N LYS A 254 -15.04 -22.00 1.01
CA LYS A 254 -16.47 -22.03 1.38
C LYS A 254 -17.08 -20.65 1.58
N ALA A 255 -16.27 -19.59 1.61
CA ALA A 255 -16.71 -18.23 1.85
C ALA A 255 -16.11 -17.30 0.78
N PRO A 256 -16.77 -17.16 -0.39
CA PRO A 256 -16.28 -16.32 -1.49
C PRO A 256 -15.99 -14.88 -1.04
N GLN A 257 -16.78 -14.35 -0.10
CA GLN A 257 -16.55 -13.04 0.51
C GLN A 257 -15.20 -12.90 1.26
N LEU A 258 -14.65 -13.99 1.79
CA LEU A 258 -13.33 -14.01 2.43
C LEU A 258 -12.21 -14.21 1.40
N GLU A 259 -12.50 -14.84 0.27
CA GLU A 259 -11.55 -15.03 -0.84
C GLU A 259 -11.20 -13.71 -1.51
N GLU A 260 -12.17 -12.80 -1.72
CA GLU A 260 -11.93 -11.46 -2.24
C GLU A 260 -11.03 -10.59 -1.35
N MET A 261 -11.00 -10.89 -0.04
CA MET A 261 -10.19 -10.18 0.95
C MET A 261 -8.81 -10.81 1.17
N ALA A 262 -8.61 -12.06 0.74
CA ALA A 262 -7.37 -12.80 0.94
C ALA A 262 -6.36 -12.51 -0.18
N SER A 263 -5.06 -12.42 0.16
CA SER A 263 -4.02 -12.43 -0.87
C SER A 263 -3.74 -13.85 -1.37
N GLU A 264 -2.88 -13.98 -2.39
CA GLU A 264 -2.50 -15.29 -2.93
C GLU A 264 -2.00 -16.27 -1.85
N PRO A 265 -2.30 -17.58 -1.98
CA PRO A 265 -1.91 -18.57 -0.98
C PRO A 265 -0.41 -18.59 -0.70
N LEU A 266 -0.04 -18.51 0.57
CA LEU A 266 1.34 -18.51 1.04
C LEU A 266 1.73 -19.89 1.62
N LYS A 267 2.95 -20.35 1.31
CA LYS A 267 3.57 -21.52 1.95
C LYS A 267 4.37 -21.07 3.19
N HIS A 268 4.10 -21.67 4.36
CA HIS A 268 4.83 -21.35 5.59
C HIS A 268 4.93 -22.56 6.54
N THR A 269 6.14 -22.88 7.02
CA THR A 269 6.41 -24.10 7.82
C THR A 269 5.80 -24.07 9.21
N GLY A 270 5.48 -22.88 9.72
CA GLY A 270 4.80 -22.69 11.01
C GLY A 270 3.29 -22.91 11.00
N LEU A 271 2.66 -23.14 9.83
CA LEU A 271 1.22 -23.41 9.69
C LEU A 271 0.91 -24.89 9.96
N THR A 272 1.29 -25.40 11.13
CA THR A 272 1.39 -26.84 11.37
C THR A 272 0.08 -27.62 11.26
N LYS A 273 -1.06 -26.94 11.47
CA LYS A 273 -2.42 -27.50 11.35
C LYS A 273 -3.00 -27.45 9.94
N PHE A 274 -2.38 -26.71 9.02
CA PHE A 274 -2.92 -26.49 7.68
C PHE A 274 -2.49 -27.59 6.70
N PRO A 275 -3.20 -27.81 5.58
CA PRO A 275 -2.81 -28.83 4.60
C PRO A 275 -1.45 -28.54 3.97
N ARG A 276 -0.80 -29.59 3.47
CA ARG A 276 0.41 -29.52 2.63
C ARG A 276 0.03 -29.75 1.18
N LYS A 277 0.56 -28.94 0.25
CA LYS A 277 0.43 -29.26 -1.19
C LYS A 277 1.35 -30.44 -1.54
N ILE A 278 0.84 -31.36 -2.35
CA ILE A 278 1.62 -32.40 -3.00
C ILE A 278 1.96 -31.86 -4.39
N GLU A 279 3.24 -31.58 -4.62
CA GLU A 279 3.80 -31.20 -5.93
C GLU A 279 4.88 -32.23 -6.27
N ASP A 280 4.79 -32.85 -7.45
CA ASP A 280 5.75 -33.84 -7.97
C ASP A 280 6.06 -35.00 -7.00
N ASN A 281 5.03 -35.63 -6.42
CA ASN A 281 5.16 -36.69 -5.40
C ASN A 281 5.96 -36.32 -4.14
N THR A 282 6.23 -35.02 -3.91
CA THR A 282 6.89 -34.52 -2.70
C THR A 282 5.92 -33.67 -1.86
N LYS A 283 5.83 -33.97 -0.56
CA LYS A 283 5.05 -33.15 0.39
C LYS A 283 5.78 -31.83 0.62
N LYS A 284 5.25 -30.72 0.08
CA LYS A 284 5.78 -29.37 0.32
C LYS A 284 5.30 -28.82 1.66
N SER A 285 5.76 -27.63 2.02
CA SER A 285 5.35 -26.92 3.25
C SER A 285 3.84 -26.71 3.34
N ASN A 286 3.35 -26.55 4.57
CA ASN A 286 1.97 -26.20 4.85
C ASN A 286 1.61 -24.85 4.18
N TYR A 287 0.35 -24.67 3.75
CA TYR A 287 -0.09 -23.46 3.07
C TYR A 287 -1.43 -22.94 3.58
N GLY A 288 -1.65 -21.63 3.45
CA GLY A 288 -2.87 -20.95 3.87
C GLY A 288 -3.06 -19.64 3.13
N HIS A 289 -4.18 -18.97 3.38
CA HIS A 289 -4.53 -17.69 2.76
C HIS A 289 -4.22 -16.54 3.71
N PRO A 290 -3.30 -15.63 3.35
CA PRO A 290 -2.92 -14.51 4.21
C PRO A 290 -3.89 -13.33 4.09
N PHE A 291 -4.12 -12.67 5.22
CA PHE A 291 -4.83 -11.40 5.35
C PHE A 291 -3.90 -10.42 6.07
N THR A 292 -3.53 -9.35 5.38
CA THR A 292 -2.76 -8.25 5.96
C THR A 292 -3.70 -7.25 6.61
N PHE A 293 -3.24 -6.63 7.68
CA PHE A 293 -4.01 -5.60 8.39
C PHE A 293 -3.06 -4.54 8.96
N GLN A 294 -3.56 -3.31 9.09
CA GLN A 294 -2.81 -2.16 9.59
C GLN A 294 -3.27 -1.73 10.98
N THR A 295 -4.54 -1.98 11.31
CA THR A 295 -5.14 -1.55 12.59
C THR A 295 -5.73 -2.72 13.39
N ASN A 296 -5.87 -2.54 14.70
CA ASN A 296 -6.55 -3.52 15.55
C ASN A 296 -8.03 -3.68 15.19
N GLY A 297 -8.68 -2.63 14.66
CA GLY A 297 -10.07 -2.69 14.21
C GLY A 297 -10.25 -3.54 12.94
N GLU A 298 -9.31 -3.43 11.98
CA GLU A 298 -9.29 -4.31 10.81
C GLU A 298 -9.08 -5.77 11.20
N LEU A 299 -8.13 -6.04 12.10
CA LEU A 299 -7.91 -7.38 12.63
C LEU A 299 -9.18 -7.94 13.29
N GLU A 300 -9.83 -7.15 14.14
CA GLU A 300 -11.07 -7.55 14.82
C GLU A 300 -12.18 -7.88 13.82
N ALA A 301 -12.40 -7.02 12.82
CA ALA A 301 -13.40 -7.25 11.78
C ALA A 301 -13.15 -8.54 10.99
N ILE A 302 -11.89 -8.82 10.61
CA ILE A 302 -11.53 -10.05 9.89
C ILE A 302 -11.76 -11.28 10.79
N LEU A 303 -11.33 -11.24 12.06
CA LEU A 303 -11.52 -12.36 13.00
C LEU A 303 -12.98 -12.64 13.30
N LEU A 304 -13.80 -11.60 13.50
CA LEU A 304 -15.26 -11.75 13.68
C LEU A 304 -15.89 -12.40 12.45
N ARG A 305 -15.52 -11.98 11.24
CA ARG A 305 -16.04 -12.58 10.01
C ARG A 305 -15.63 -14.04 9.85
N ILE A 306 -14.41 -14.39 10.24
CA ILE A 306 -13.94 -15.79 10.30
C ILE A 306 -14.80 -16.59 11.27
N GLY A 307 -15.06 -16.05 12.47
CA GLY A 307 -15.94 -16.65 13.47
C GLY A 307 -17.36 -16.90 12.95
N GLU A 308 -17.95 -15.91 12.26
CA GLU A 308 -19.27 -16.04 11.64
C GLU A 308 -19.32 -17.18 10.61
N VAL A 309 -18.31 -17.27 9.74
CA VAL A 309 -18.22 -18.34 8.72
C VAL A 309 -18.07 -19.70 9.40
N LEU A 310 -17.22 -19.80 10.43
CA LEU A 310 -17.05 -21.03 11.20
C LEU A 310 -18.37 -21.48 11.84
N ASN A 311 -19.12 -20.56 12.45
CA ASN A 311 -20.38 -20.85 13.15
C ASN A 311 -21.53 -21.19 12.20
N SER A 312 -21.57 -20.59 11.00
CA SER A 312 -22.58 -20.90 9.97
C SER A 312 -22.52 -22.34 9.44
N ARG A 313 -21.43 -23.08 9.72
CA ARG A 313 -21.23 -24.46 9.26
C ARG A 313 -21.92 -25.51 10.14
N TYR A 314 -22.22 -25.18 11.40
CA TYR A 314 -22.78 -26.12 12.38
C TYR A 314 -24.26 -25.86 12.70
N GLN A 315 -24.91 -24.97 11.94
CA GLN A 315 -26.37 -24.81 11.88
C GLN A 315 -26.94 -25.64 10.73
#